data_AF-A0A165Y625-F1
#
_entry.id   AF-A0A165Y625-F1
#
_cell.length_a   1.000
_cell.length_b   1.000
_cell.length_c   1.000
_cell.angle_alpha   90.00
_cell.angle_beta   90.00
_cell.angle_gamma   90.00
#
_symmetry.space_group_name_H-M   'P 1'
#
loop_
_entity.id
_entity.type
_entity.pdbx_description
1 polymer ?
#
loop_
_entity_poly.entity_id
_entity_poly.type
_entity_poly.pdbx_seq_one_letter_code
_entity_poly.pdbx_strand_id
1 'polypeptide(L)'
;MGLVLDRRGSLDKQTPNPNLMLIPTRPQTPSRTPPANSNSTRISPAVVRIIPRVPDGESGWRQVVKDWENADPNRGLDVPLRDWPASWYSRSSSTNSTQGALRNNRKMIALEFINTYERHEANFMAAYPMHQDGITTLLAAIRSVHQESGKAQSRKRRPTA
;
A
#
# COMPACT_ATOMS: atom_id res chain seq x y z
N MET A 1 -24.44 -37.63 50.28
CA MET A 1 -24.19 -39.00 50.77
C MET A 1 -23.41 -39.72 49.68
N GLY A 2 -22.14 -40.13 49.76
CA GLY A 2 -21.22 -40.32 50.87
C GLY A 2 -20.24 -41.43 50.45
N LEU A 3 -18.95 -41.09 50.38
CA LEU A 3 -17.75 -41.91 50.71
C LEU A 3 -17.42 -43.24 49.96
N VAL A 4 -16.19 -43.24 49.38
CA VAL A 4 -15.01 -44.10 49.75
C VAL A 4 -14.56 -45.32 48.90
N LEU A 5 -13.27 -45.24 48.49
CA LEU A 5 -12.20 -46.24 48.19
C LEU A 5 -12.41 -47.25 47.00
N ASP A 6 -11.41 -47.74 46.24
CA ASP A 6 -9.94 -47.82 46.34
C ASP A 6 -9.28 -48.38 45.04
N ARG A 7 -7.92 -48.40 45.05
CA ARG A 7 -6.98 -49.45 44.54
C ARG A 7 -6.12 -49.30 43.25
N ARG A 8 -4.80 -49.43 43.54
CA ARG A 8 -3.66 -50.10 42.81
C ARG A 8 -3.01 -49.31 41.67
N GLY A 9 -1.72 -48.92 41.72
CA GLY A 9 -0.47 -49.72 41.79
C GLY A 9 0.15 -49.74 40.38
N SER A 10 1.45 -49.65 40.06
CA SER A 10 2.71 -49.93 40.74
C SER A 10 3.88 -49.25 40.00
N LEU A 11 4.95 -48.99 40.75
CA LEU A 11 6.31 -48.57 40.38
C LEU A 11 7.08 -49.75 39.78
N ASP A 12 8.06 -49.52 38.88
CA ASP A 12 9.37 -50.23 38.91
C ASP A 12 10.39 -49.62 37.93
N LYS A 13 11.65 -49.55 38.40
CA LYS A 13 12.84 -49.02 37.71
C LYS A 13 13.82 -50.16 37.38
N GLN A 14 14.62 -49.96 36.32
CA GLN A 14 16.10 -50.17 36.26
C GLN A 14 16.73 -51.43 35.55
N THR A 15 17.27 -51.19 34.32
CA THR A 15 18.58 -51.62 33.66
C THR A 15 19.05 -53.09 33.63
N PRO A 16 20.16 -53.48 32.92
CA PRO A 16 21.00 -52.87 31.86
C PRO A 16 21.20 -53.79 30.62
N ASN A 17 22.01 -53.44 29.62
CA ASN A 17 22.54 -54.43 28.64
C ASN A 17 24.03 -54.18 28.32
N PRO A 18 24.93 -55.20 28.32
CA PRO A 18 26.37 -55.07 28.15
C PRO A 18 26.87 -55.34 26.71
N ASN A 19 28.05 -54.77 26.42
CA ASN A 19 28.91 -54.89 25.22
C ASN A 19 28.69 -56.05 24.23
N LEU A 20 28.72 -55.75 22.92
CA LEU A 20 29.52 -56.47 21.90
C LEU A 20 29.71 -55.61 20.62
N MET A 21 30.88 -55.77 20.01
CA MET A 21 31.57 -54.87 19.09
C MET A 21 31.14 -54.94 17.60
N LEU A 22 31.54 -53.90 16.85
CA LEU A 22 32.14 -53.87 15.49
C LEU A 22 31.47 -52.92 14.49
N ILE A 23 32.31 -52.02 13.98
CA ILE A 23 32.05 -50.91 13.07
C ILE A 23 32.02 -51.44 11.63
N PRO A 24 31.01 -51.07 10.81
CA PRO A 24 31.20 -50.95 9.37
C PRO A 24 31.26 -49.47 9.01
N THR A 25 32.39 -49.05 8.46
CA THR A 25 32.64 -47.70 7.93
C THR A 25 31.63 -47.39 6.84
N ARG A 26 30.62 -46.55 7.15
CA ARG A 26 29.67 -46.03 6.17
C ARG A 26 30.42 -45.09 5.22
N PRO A 27 30.28 -45.21 3.89
CA PRO A 27 30.88 -44.27 2.95
C PRO A 27 30.36 -42.85 3.24
N GLN A 28 31.27 -41.90 3.38
CA GLN A 28 30.96 -40.48 3.47
C GLN A 28 30.25 -40.04 2.19
N THR A 29 28.95 -39.75 2.29
CA THR A 29 28.27 -38.89 1.32
C THR A 29 28.95 -37.52 1.34
N PRO A 30 29.43 -36.98 0.20
CA PRO A 30 29.92 -35.61 0.18
C PRO A 30 28.76 -34.68 0.52
N SER A 31 28.93 -33.94 1.62
CA SER A 31 28.05 -32.85 2.04
C SER A 31 27.96 -31.86 0.88
N ARG A 32 26.79 -31.82 0.24
CA ARG A 32 26.50 -30.87 -0.83
C ARG A 32 26.39 -29.49 -0.19
N THR A 33 27.50 -28.77 -0.14
CA THR A 33 27.57 -27.35 0.17
C THR A 33 26.59 -26.60 -0.73
N PRO A 34 25.62 -25.84 -0.19
CA PRO A 34 24.96 -24.81 -0.98
C PRO A 34 26.05 -23.77 -1.31
N PRO A 35 26.20 -23.33 -2.57
CA PRO A 35 27.07 -22.19 -2.84
C PRO A 35 26.54 -21.00 -2.05
N ALA A 36 27.39 -20.44 -1.21
CA ALA A 36 27.19 -19.14 -0.60
C ALA A 36 27.18 -18.10 -1.72
N ASN A 37 26.02 -17.89 -2.35
CA ASN A 37 25.75 -16.68 -3.08
C ASN A 37 24.87 -15.81 -2.20
N SER A 38 25.46 -15.37 -1.09
CA SER A 38 24.98 -14.20 -0.37
C SER A 38 25.24 -13.00 -1.27
N ASN A 39 24.40 -12.82 -2.28
CA ASN A 39 24.10 -11.48 -2.76
C ASN A 39 23.57 -10.75 -1.53
N SER A 40 24.48 -10.09 -0.83
CA SER A 40 24.16 -9.02 0.09
C SER A 40 23.42 -8.02 -0.79
N THR A 41 22.09 -8.18 -0.86
CA THR A 41 21.18 -7.17 -1.34
C THR A 41 21.44 -6.02 -0.39
N ARG A 42 22.39 -5.15 -0.79
CA ARG A 42 22.50 -3.82 -0.23
C ARG A 42 21.08 -3.34 -0.22
N ILE A 43 20.53 -3.13 0.97
CA ILE A 43 19.26 -2.46 1.13
C ILE A 43 19.57 -1.06 0.63
N SER A 44 19.39 -0.85 -0.67
CA SER A 44 19.34 0.46 -1.27
C SER A 44 18.35 1.23 -0.42
N PRO A 45 18.69 2.42 0.10
CA PRO A 45 17.73 3.20 0.85
C PRO A 45 16.48 3.28 -0.02
N ALA A 46 15.34 2.80 0.52
CA ALA A 46 14.09 2.82 -0.21
C ALA A 46 13.87 4.27 -0.61
N VAL A 47 13.96 4.57 -1.91
CA VAL A 47 13.73 5.91 -2.42
C VAL A 47 12.27 6.22 -2.11
N VAL A 48 12.05 6.98 -1.04
CA VAL A 48 10.71 7.37 -0.62
C VAL A 48 10.23 8.41 -1.63
N ARG A 49 9.44 7.95 -2.59
CA ARG A 49 8.82 8.83 -3.59
C ARG A 49 7.64 9.55 -2.95
N ILE A 50 7.81 10.84 -2.70
CA ILE A 50 6.79 11.70 -2.09
C ILE A 50 6.08 12.45 -3.20
N ILE A 51 4.74 12.43 -3.18
CA ILE A 51 3.92 13.26 -4.05
C ILE A 51 4.17 14.73 -3.68
N PRO A 52 4.71 15.57 -4.58
CA PRO A 52 5.21 16.89 -4.21
C PRO A 52 4.09 17.83 -3.83
N ARG A 53 4.31 18.81 -2.94
CA ARG A 53 3.28 19.82 -2.63
C ARG A 53 2.93 20.63 -3.89
N VAL A 54 1.66 20.98 -4.02
CA VAL A 54 1.08 21.78 -5.10
C VAL A 54 0.88 23.21 -4.60
N PRO A 55 0.96 24.22 -5.48
CA PRO A 55 0.71 25.59 -5.09
C PRO A 55 -0.72 25.75 -4.58
N ASP A 56 -0.89 26.67 -3.63
CA ASP A 56 -2.19 27.01 -3.10
C ASP A 56 -2.97 27.89 -4.10
N GLY A 57 -4.30 27.91 -3.97
CA GLY A 57 -5.19 28.73 -4.80
C GLY A 57 -5.37 28.23 -6.25
N GLU A 58 -5.68 29.18 -7.13
CA GLU A 58 -6.17 28.94 -8.50
C GLU A 58 -5.26 28.08 -9.36
N SER A 59 -3.95 28.25 -9.23
CA SER A 59 -2.96 27.53 -10.07
C SER A 59 -2.75 26.07 -9.65
N GLY A 60 -3.25 25.67 -8.48
CA GLY A 60 -3.02 24.35 -7.90
C GLY A 60 -3.49 23.21 -8.80
N TRP A 61 -4.68 23.34 -9.39
CA TRP A 61 -5.26 22.27 -10.21
C TRP A 61 -4.50 22.07 -11.53
N ARG A 62 -3.96 23.14 -12.13
CA ARG A 62 -3.08 23.04 -13.32
C ARG A 62 -1.83 22.23 -13.01
N GLN A 63 -1.23 22.47 -11.83
CA GLN A 63 -0.08 21.70 -11.39
C GLN A 63 -0.46 20.23 -11.13
N VAL A 64 -1.66 19.96 -10.61
CA VAL A 64 -2.16 18.58 -10.46
C VAL A 64 -2.25 17.86 -11.80
N VAL A 65 -2.82 18.50 -12.82
CA VAL A 65 -2.90 17.93 -14.19
C VAL A 65 -1.49 17.70 -14.73
N LYS A 66 -0.59 18.68 -14.58
CA LYS A 66 0.80 18.56 -15.01
C LYS A 66 1.52 17.38 -14.34
N ASP A 67 1.39 17.23 -13.02
CA ASP A 67 1.97 16.12 -12.23
C ASP A 67 1.36 14.76 -12.61
N TRP A 68 0.12 14.76 -13.12
CA TRP A 68 -0.54 13.55 -13.58
C TRP A 68 0.05 13.02 -14.89
N GLU A 69 0.35 13.93 -15.82
CA GLU A 69 0.78 13.59 -17.18
C GLU A 69 2.29 13.58 -17.37
N ASN A 70 3.02 14.41 -16.63
CA ASN A 70 4.44 14.65 -16.84
C ASN A 70 5.25 14.33 -15.59
N ALA A 71 6.48 13.88 -15.82
CA ALA A 71 7.51 13.87 -14.79
C ALA A 71 7.97 15.31 -14.51
N ASP A 72 8.32 15.58 -13.26
CA ASP A 72 8.94 16.82 -12.81
C ASP A 72 10.05 16.50 -11.79
N PRO A 73 11.28 16.20 -12.28
CA PRO A 73 12.41 15.87 -11.41
C PRO A 73 12.75 16.98 -10.42
N ASN A 74 12.50 18.25 -10.77
CA ASN A 74 12.77 19.39 -9.89
C ASN A 74 11.91 19.37 -8.63
N ARG A 75 10.75 18.71 -8.69
CA ARG A 75 9.84 18.53 -7.56
C ARG A 75 9.94 17.14 -6.93
N GLY A 76 10.88 16.30 -7.39
CA GLY A 76 11.04 14.91 -6.92
C GLY A 76 10.05 13.93 -7.56
N LEU A 77 9.50 14.28 -8.72
CA LEU A 77 8.56 13.46 -9.48
C LEU A 77 9.23 12.89 -10.73
N ASP A 78 10.06 11.85 -10.60
CA ASP A 78 10.77 11.29 -11.77
C ASP A 78 9.86 10.55 -12.76
N VAL A 79 8.66 10.17 -12.32
CA VAL A 79 7.67 9.42 -13.10
C VAL A 79 6.33 10.10 -12.95
N PRO A 80 5.54 10.30 -14.04
CA PRO A 80 4.20 10.85 -13.96
C PRO A 80 3.31 10.07 -12.99
N LEU A 81 2.40 10.75 -12.26
CA LEU A 81 1.57 10.07 -11.25
C LEU A 81 0.66 9.00 -11.84
N ARG A 82 0.23 9.13 -13.10
CA ARG A 82 -0.59 8.10 -13.77
C ARG A 82 0.14 6.77 -13.89
N ASP A 83 1.46 6.81 -14.06
CA ASP A 83 2.33 5.66 -14.34
C ASP A 83 2.99 5.09 -13.07
N TRP A 84 2.67 5.66 -11.89
CA TRP A 84 3.17 5.12 -10.62
C TRP A 84 2.66 3.70 -10.38
N PRO A 85 3.55 2.72 -10.12
CA PRO A 85 3.15 1.38 -9.73
C PRO A 85 2.50 1.40 -8.34
N ALA A 86 1.55 0.48 -8.15
CA ALA A 86 0.79 0.38 -6.90
C ALA A 86 1.70 0.23 -5.67
N SER A 87 2.81 -0.49 -5.77
CA SER A 87 3.77 -0.69 -4.67
C SER A 87 4.35 0.62 -4.12
N TRP A 88 4.36 1.71 -4.88
CA TRP A 88 4.90 3.00 -4.43
C TRP A 88 3.95 3.78 -3.53
N TYR A 89 2.63 3.54 -3.65
CA TYR A 89 1.62 4.25 -2.87
C TYR A 89 0.70 3.31 -2.04
N SER A 90 0.76 2.01 -2.28
CA SER A 90 -0.01 0.97 -1.58
C SER A 90 0.80 0.37 -0.43
N ARG A 91 0.72 1.06 0.71
CA ARG A 91 0.84 0.61 2.11
C ARG A 91 1.81 -0.54 2.46
N SER A 92 2.88 -0.16 3.17
CA SER A 92 3.47 -0.93 4.28
C SER A 92 3.67 -0.08 5.55
N SER A 93 3.77 1.26 5.43
CA SER A 93 3.86 2.18 6.58
C SER A 93 2.66 3.16 6.66
N SER A 94 2.32 3.63 7.87
CA SER A 94 1.25 4.59 8.15
C SER A 94 1.37 5.89 7.35
N THR A 95 2.59 6.30 6.98
CA THR A 95 2.90 7.47 6.15
C THR A 95 2.44 7.33 4.70
N ASN A 96 2.34 6.11 4.16
CA ASN A 96 2.00 5.86 2.75
C ASN A 96 0.50 5.92 2.47
N SER A 97 -0.34 5.79 3.50
CA SER A 97 -1.80 5.94 3.36
C SER A 97 -2.16 7.33 2.82
N THR A 98 -1.41 8.36 3.21
CA THR A 98 -1.58 9.73 2.74
C THR A 98 -1.17 9.89 1.28
N GLN A 99 -0.13 9.19 0.82
CA GLN A 99 0.33 9.23 -0.58
C GLN A 99 -0.70 8.61 -1.53
N GLY A 100 -1.27 7.45 -1.17
CA GLY A 100 -2.36 6.84 -1.95
C GLY A 100 -3.59 7.76 -2.08
N ALA A 101 -3.99 8.41 -0.98
CA ALA A 101 -5.09 9.37 -0.99
C ALA A 101 -4.78 10.59 -1.87
N LEU A 102 -3.58 11.18 -1.75
CA LEU A 102 -3.14 12.31 -2.57
C LEU A 102 -3.13 11.94 -4.06
N ARG A 103 -2.60 10.78 -4.43
CA ARG A 103 -2.63 10.30 -5.82
C ARG A 103 -4.05 10.17 -6.34
N ASN A 104 -4.95 9.56 -5.57
CA ASN A 104 -6.35 9.40 -5.97
C ASN A 104 -7.08 10.73 -6.12
N ASN A 105 -6.82 11.70 -5.23
CA ASN A 105 -7.38 13.05 -5.36
C ASN A 105 -6.91 13.72 -6.65
N ARG A 106 -5.61 13.60 -6.96
CA ARG A 106 -5.04 14.14 -8.20
C ARG A 106 -5.57 13.46 -9.45
N LYS A 107 -5.70 12.13 -9.41
CA LYS A 107 -6.34 11.33 -10.46
C LYS A 107 -7.74 11.86 -10.76
N MET A 108 -8.54 12.10 -9.73
CA MET A 108 -9.92 12.57 -9.90
C MET A 108 -9.98 13.90 -10.63
N ILE A 109 -9.20 14.89 -10.19
CA ILE A 109 -9.14 16.22 -10.84
C ILE A 109 -8.62 16.10 -12.28
N ALA A 110 -7.52 15.37 -12.48
CA ALA A 110 -6.90 15.25 -13.78
C ALA A 110 -7.82 14.53 -14.79
N LEU A 111 -8.45 13.43 -14.39
CA LEU A 111 -9.37 12.71 -15.26
C LEU A 111 -10.67 13.49 -15.51
N GLU A 112 -11.16 14.26 -14.55
CA GLU A 112 -12.30 15.15 -14.78
C GLU A 112 -11.96 16.17 -15.87
N PHE A 113 -10.83 16.86 -15.74
CA PHE A 113 -10.37 17.81 -16.74
C PHE A 113 -10.12 17.17 -18.12
N ILE A 114 -9.43 16.02 -18.16
CA ILE A 114 -9.03 15.36 -19.41
C ILE A 114 -10.21 14.68 -20.10
N ASN A 115 -11.04 13.94 -19.36
CA ASN A 115 -12.08 13.08 -19.95
C ASN A 115 -13.45 13.75 -20.00
N THR A 116 -13.84 14.52 -18.97
CA THR A 116 -15.17 15.14 -18.91
C THR A 116 -15.20 16.46 -19.67
N TYR A 117 -14.11 17.24 -19.59
CA TYR A 117 -14.01 18.55 -20.22
C TYR A 117 -13.08 18.58 -21.44
N GLU A 118 -12.54 17.43 -21.85
CA GLU A 118 -11.67 17.30 -23.04
C GLU A 118 -10.50 18.31 -23.05
N ARG A 119 -9.98 18.65 -21.86
CA ARG A 119 -8.92 19.66 -21.66
C ARG A 119 -9.34 21.11 -22.00
N HIS A 120 -10.63 21.36 -22.19
CA HIS A 120 -11.15 22.72 -22.35
C HIS A 120 -11.18 23.44 -21.01
N GLU A 121 -10.10 24.16 -20.74
CA GLU A 121 -9.88 24.90 -19.51
C GLU A 121 -11.00 25.89 -19.18
N ALA A 122 -11.47 26.67 -20.15
CA ALA A 122 -12.56 27.62 -19.93
C ALA A 122 -13.84 26.92 -19.45
N ASN A 123 -14.18 25.77 -20.03
CA ASN A 123 -15.38 25.00 -19.65
C ASN A 123 -15.22 24.38 -18.25
N PHE A 124 -14.02 23.89 -17.94
CA PHE A 124 -13.70 23.34 -16.62
C PHE A 124 -13.79 24.41 -15.52
N MET A 125 -13.21 25.59 -15.77
CA MET A 125 -13.25 26.72 -14.83
C MET A 125 -14.66 27.25 -14.65
N ALA A 126 -15.44 27.36 -15.74
CA ALA A 126 -16.83 27.81 -15.67
C ALA A 126 -17.73 26.84 -14.88
N ALA A 127 -17.48 25.53 -14.99
CA ALA A 127 -18.25 24.53 -14.26
C ALA A 127 -17.84 24.42 -12.78
N TYR A 128 -16.58 24.69 -12.45
CA TYR A 128 -16.03 24.59 -11.10
C TYR A 128 -15.39 25.89 -10.64
N PRO A 129 -16.16 26.99 -10.44
CA PRO A 129 -15.60 28.29 -10.04
C PRO A 129 -14.82 28.23 -8.71
N MET A 130 -15.10 27.24 -7.87
CA MET A 130 -14.34 26.94 -6.64
C MET A 130 -12.87 26.57 -6.87
N HIS A 131 -12.41 26.44 -8.12
CA HIS A 131 -11.01 26.22 -8.44
C HIS A 131 -10.10 27.34 -7.88
N GLN A 132 -10.64 28.55 -7.67
CA GLN A 132 -9.94 29.70 -7.11
C GLN A 132 -9.54 29.50 -5.64
N ASP A 133 -10.38 28.80 -4.87
CA ASP A 133 -10.15 28.52 -3.44
C ASP A 133 -9.14 27.38 -3.22
N GLY A 134 -8.75 26.70 -4.30
CA GLY A 134 -7.75 25.65 -4.32
C GLY A 134 -8.31 24.24 -4.46
N ILE A 135 -7.39 23.28 -4.37
CA ILE A 135 -7.60 21.88 -4.77
C ILE A 135 -8.62 21.17 -3.90
N THR A 136 -8.66 21.47 -2.60
CA THR A 136 -9.59 20.81 -1.66
C THR A 136 -11.05 21.15 -2.00
N THR A 137 -11.33 22.42 -2.23
CA THR A 137 -12.68 22.91 -2.57
C THR A 137 -13.10 22.41 -3.95
N LEU A 138 -12.19 22.46 -4.93
CA LEU A 138 -12.40 21.88 -6.26
C LEU A 138 -12.74 20.38 -6.18
N LEU A 139 -11.98 19.61 -5.41
CA LEU A 139 -12.22 18.17 -5.26
C LEU A 139 -13.57 17.89 -4.58
N ALA A 140 -13.98 18.71 -3.63
CA ALA A 140 -15.30 18.60 -3.02
C ALA A 140 -16.41 18.83 -4.05
N ALA A 141 -16.29 19.87 -4.89
CA ALA A 141 -17.23 20.16 -5.96
C ALA A 141 -17.35 19.02 -6.98
N ILE A 142 -16.22 18.48 -7.45
CA ILE A 142 -16.19 17.33 -8.38
C ILE A 142 -16.86 16.11 -7.75
N ARG A 143 -16.59 15.83 -6.47
CA ARG A 143 -17.23 14.72 -5.76
C ARG A 143 -18.73 14.89 -5.64
N SER A 144 -19.22 16.10 -5.37
CA SER A 144 -20.66 16.39 -5.32
C SER A 144 -21.31 16.13 -6.69
N VAL A 145 -20.72 16.64 -7.77
CA VAL A 145 -21.21 16.39 -9.14
C VAL A 145 -21.22 14.89 -9.48
N HIS A 146 -20.18 14.15 -9.08
CA HIS A 146 -20.15 12.69 -9.27
C HIS A 146 -21.20 11.94 -8.44
N GLN A 147 -21.56 12.45 -7.26
CA GLN A 147 -22.63 11.87 -6.45
C GLN A 147 -24.01 12.14 -7.06
N GLU A 148 -24.28 13.37 -7.50
CA GLU A 148 -25.54 13.78 -8.14
C GLU A 148 -25.78 13.03 -9.45
N SER A 149 -24.73 12.83 -10.24
CA SER A 149 -24.78 12.04 -11.48
C SER A 149 -24.83 10.52 -11.26
N GLY A 150 -24.87 10.05 -10.01
CA GLY A 150 -24.96 8.63 -9.66
C GLY A 150 -23.66 7.84 -9.87
N LYS A 151 -22.55 8.51 -10.23
CA LYS A 151 -21.22 7.89 -10.40
C LYS A 151 -20.56 7.51 -9.07
N ALA A 152 -21.00 8.11 -7.96
CA ALA A 152 -20.54 7.77 -6.61
C ALA A 152 -21.74 7.49 -5.69
N GLN A 153 -21.97 6.22 -5.34
CA GLN A 153 -22.97 5.88 -4.33
C GLN A 153 -22.57 6.44 -2.96
N SER A 154 -23.41 7.32 -2.39
CA SER A 154 -23.31 7.68 -0.99
C SER A 154 -23.43 6.42 -0.13
N ARG A 155 -22.43 6.19 0.73
CA ARG A 155 -22.41 5.03 1.63
C ARG A 155 -23.55 5.22 2.64
N LYS A 156 -24.71 4.58 2.40
CA LYS A 156 -25.84 4.58 3.34
C LYS A 156 -25.31 4.13 4.70
N ARG A 157 -25.32 5.02 5.70
CA ARG A 157 -25.02 4.63 7.07
C ARG A 157 -26.13 3.69 7.53
N ARG A 158 -25.74 2.51 8.02
CA ARG A 158 -26.65 1.52 8.56
C ARG A 158 -27.38 2.17 9.75
N PRO A 159 -28.72 2.12 9.83
CA PRO A 159 -29.42 2.63 11.00
C PRO A 159 -29.02 1.77 12.19
N THR A 160 -28.50 2.40 13.24
CA THR A 160 -28.46 1.79 14.57
C THR A 160 -29.89 1.79 15.09
N ALA A 161 -30.51 0.62 15.09
CA ALA A 161 -31.73 0.33 15.84
C ALA A 161 -31.39 0.16 17.33
#